data_AF-A0A351HTQ6-F1
#
_entry.id   AF-A0A351HTQ6-F1
#
_cell.length_a   1.000
_cell.length_b   1.000
_cell.length_c   1.000
_cell.angle_alpha   90.00
_cell.angle_beta   90.00
_cell.angle_gamma   90.00
#
_symmetry.space_group_name_H-M   'P 1'
#
loop_
_entity.id
_entity.type
_entity.pdbx_description
1 polymer ?
#
loop_
_entity_poly.entity_id
_entity_poly.type
_entity_poly.pdbx_seq_one_letter_code
_entity_poly.pdbx_strand_id
1 'polypeptide(L)' 'MSTDNIQILIAMIIYIVAILGIGVYFLKIANENSDNYFIGGRSLGPWVAAMSAEASDMSGWLLMGLPGVAYWCGW' A
#
# COMPACT_ATOMS: atom_id res chain seq x y z
N MET A 1 29.48 -2.35 2.43
CA MET A 1 28.14 -2.59 1.84
C MET A 1 28.36 -3.09 0.42
N SER A 2 27.82 -4.25 0.08
CA SER A 2 27.79 -4.72 -1.31
C SER A 2 26.96 -3.76 -2.16
N THR A 3 27.32 -3.57 -3.43
CA THR A 3 26.60 -2.71 -4.39
C THR A 3 25.10 -3.04 -4.44
N ASP A 4 24.73 -4.31 -4.31
CA ASP A 4 23.34 -4.77 -4.32
C ASP A 4 22.52 -4.20 -3.15
N ASN A 5 23.11 -4.12 -1.96
CA ASN A 5 22.44 -3.55 -0.78
C ASN A 5 22.14 -2.05 -0.97
N ILE A 6 23.04 -1.34 -1.64
CA ILE A 6 22.86 0.09 -1.95
C ILE A 6 21.72 0.27 -2.97
N GLN A 7 21.65 -0.60 -3.99
CA GLN A 7 20.56 -0.59 -4.97
C GLN A 7 19.19 -0.86 -4.32
N ILE A 8 19.11 -1.86 -3.43
CA ILE A 8 17.88 -2.17 -2.69
C ILE A 8 17.43 -0.97 -1.84
N LEU A 9 18.37 -0.34 -1.13
CA LEU A 9 18.07 0.79 -0.27
C LEU A 9 17.57 2.00 -1.08
N ILE A 10 18.18 2.28 -2.24
CA ILE A 10 17.72 3.33 -3.15
C ILE A 10 16.30 3.01 -3.65
N ALA A 11 16.03 1.77 -4.06
CA ALA A 11 14.70 1.36 -4.52
C ALA A 11 13.63 1.53 -3.42
N MET A 12 13.94 1.15 -2.17
CA MET A 12 13.06 1.36 -1.03
C MET A 12 12.76 2.85 -0.78
N ILE A 13 13.79 3.71 -0.82
CA ILE A 13 13.60 5.15 -0.61
C ILE A 13 12.70 5.73 -1.70
N ILE A 14 12.94 5.37 -2.97
CA ILE A 14 12.13 5.83 -4.10
C ILE A 14 10.67 5.39 -3.93
N TYR A 15 10.44 4.13 -3.54
CA TYR A 15 9.10 3.61 -3.29
C TYR A 15 8.36 4.38 -2.18
N ILE A 16 9.02 4.62 -1.05
CA ILE A 16 8.43 5.37 0.07
C ILE A 16 8.10 6.80 -0.35
N VAL A 17 9.02 7.48 -1.04
CA VAL A 17 8.82 8.85 -1.53
C VAL A 17 7.66 8.91 -2.52
N ALA A 18 7.55 7.94 -3.42
CA ALA A 18 6.45 7.87 -4.38
C ALA A 18 5.09 7.75 -3.68
N ILE A 19 4.96 6.86 -2.68
CA ILE A 19 3.72 6.69 -1.91
C ILE A 19 3.38 7.96 -1.13
N LEU A 20 4.36 8.57 -0.46
CA LEU A 20 4.15 9.83 0.26
C LEU A 20 3.73 10.95 -0.69
N GLY A 21 4.33 11.03 -1.88
CA GLY A 21 3.96 12.01 -2.91
C GLY A 21 2.50 11.87 -3.35
N ILE A 22 2.04 10.63 -3.57
CA ILE A 22 0.63 10.35 -3.88
C ILE A 22 -0.26 10.80 -2.71
N GLY A 23 0.10 10.47 -1.47
CA GLY A 23 -0.65 10.87 -0.28
C GLY A 23 -0.79 12.39 -0.13
N VAL A 24 0.31 13.14 -0.32
CA VAL A 24 0.30 14.60 -0.25
C VAL A 24 -0.51 15.24 -1.38
N TYR A 25 -0.48 14.66 -2.59
CA TYR A 25 -1.28 15.14 -3.71
C TYR A 25 -2.79 15.04 -3.43
N PHE A 26 -3.25 13.90 -2.90
CA PHE A 26 -4.65 13.68 -2.58
C PHE A 26 -5.09 14.30 -1.24
N LEU A 27 -4.14 14.79 -0.43
CA LEU A 27 -4.44 15.42 0.86
C LEU A 27 -5.34 16.65 0.74
N LYS A 28 -5.16 17.44 -0.33
CA LYS A 28 -6.00 18.62 -0.59
C LYS A 28 -7.46 18.22 -0.85
N ILE A 29 -7.66 17.20 -1.68
CA ILE A 29 -8.99 16.70 -2.07
C ILE A 29 -9.68 16.06 -0.87
N ALA A 30 -8.94 15.29 -0.05
CA ALA A 30 -9.46 14.63 1.13
C ALA A 30 -9.89 15.62 2.24
N ASN A 31 -9.26 16.80 2.33
CA ASN A 31 -9.56 17.80 3.36
C ASN A 31 -10.72 18.75 3.00
N GLU A 32 -11.30 18.68 1.80
CA GLU A 32 -12.35 19.61 1.39
C GLU A 32 -13.68 19.39 2.13
N ASN A 33 -14.06 18.14 2.40
CA ASN A 33 -15.29 17.80 3.12
C ASN A 33 -15.22 16.36 3.66
N SER A 34 -16.01 16.06 4.69
CA SER A 34 -16.13 14.70 5.26
C SER A 34 -16.50 13.66 4.20
N ASP A 35 -17.34 14.01 3.22
CA ASP A 35 -17.72 13.08 2.14
C ASP A 35 -16.55 12.76 1.21
N ASN A 36 -15.64 13.72 0.97
CA ASN A 36 -14.43 13.46 0.21
C ASN A 36 -13.43 12.60 0.99
N TYR A 37 -13.41 12.75 2.31
CA TYR A 37 -12.57 11.96 3.19
C TYR A 37 -13.04 10.50 3.33
N PHE A 38 -14.35 10.28 3.54
CA PHE A 38 -14.88 8.94 3.83
C PHE A 38 -15.20 8.13 2.58
N ILE A 39 -15.68 8.75 1.50
CA ILE A 39 -16.13 8.03 0.29
C ILE A 39 -15.44 8.52 -0.98
N GLY A 40 -14.37 9.31 -0.87
CA GLY A 40 -13.61 9.80 -2.03
C GLY A 40 -14.45 10.63 -3.00
N GLY A 41 -15.50 11.29 -2.51
CA GLY A 41 -16.45 12.03 -3.33
C GLY A 41 -17.25 11.15 -4.29
N ARG A 42 -17.32 9.83 -4.04
CA ARG A 42 -17.92 8.81 -4.94
C ARG A 42 -17.29 8.77 -6.34
N SER A 43 -16.09 9.33 -6.48
CA SER A 43 -15.33 9.38 -7.74
C SER A 43 -14.49 8.12 -7.98
N LEU A 44 -14.27 7.33 -6.92
CA LEU A 44 -13.50 6.08 -6.97
C LEU A 44 -14.34 4.99 -7.64
N GLY A 45 -13.92 4.58 -8.84
CA GLY A 45 -14.60 3.53 -9.59
C GLY A 45 -14.53 2.14 -8.93
N PRO A 46 -15.38 1.19 -9.37
CA PRO A 46 -15.50 -0.14 -8.76
C PRO A 46 -14.19 -0.92 -8.68
N TRP A 47 -13.34 -0.80 -9.71
CA TRP A 47 -12.05 -1.47 -9.79
C TRP A 47 -11.05 -0.98 -8.73
N VAL A 48 -10.98 0.34 -8.52
CA VAL A 48 -10.07 0.94 -7.53
C VAL A 48 -10.55 0.59 -6.12
N ALA A 49 -11.86 0.59 -5.89
CA ALA A 49 -12.44 0.14 -4.63
C ALA A 49 -12.14 -1.34 -4.34
N ALA A 50 -12.28 -2.22 -5.34
CA ALA A 50 -11.97 -3.65 -5.20
C ALA A 50 -10.48 -3.90 -4.91
N MET A 51 -9.56 -3.23 -5.64
CA MET A 51 -8.12 -3.32 -5.38
C MET A 51 -7.75 -2.79 -4.00
N SER A 52 -8.41 -1.71 -3.53
CA SER A 52 -8.18 -1.17 -2.18
C SER A 52 -8.69 -2.12 -1.10
N ALA A 53 -9.79 -2.82 -1.34
CA ALA A 53 -10.31 -3.84 -0.42
C ALA A 53 -9.33 -5.02 -0.32
N GLU A 54 -8.93 -5.58 -1.46
CA GLU A 54 -7.94 -6.66 -1.49
C GLU A 54 -6.61 -6.25 -0.87
N ALA A 55 -6.07 -5.07 -1.22
CA ALA A 55 -4.83 -4.58 -0.62
C ALA A 55 -4.93 -4.39 0.90
N SER A 56 -6.13 -4.10 1.42
CA SER A 56 -6.38 -4.01 2.86
C SER A 56 -6.46 -5.40 3.52
N ASP A 57 -7.04 -6.39 2.83
CA ASP A 57 -6.99 -7.80 3.24
C ASP A 57 -5.55 -8.35 3.19
N MET A 58 -4.74 -7.88 2.24
CA MET A 58 -3.33 -8.20 2.06
C MET A 58 -2.43 -7.43 3.03
N SER A 59 -2.62 -7.65 4.32
CA SER A 59 -1.74 -7.10 5.36
C SER A 59 -0.42 -7.87 5.49
N GLY A 60 0.44 -7.47 6.44
CA GLY A 60 1.67 -8.20 6.79
C GLY A 60 1.46 -9.69 7.15
N TRP A 61 0.19 -10.10 7.36
CA TRP A 61 -0.21 -11.50 7.44
C TRP A 61 0.21 -12.33 6.22
N LEU A 62 0.10 -11.82 4.99
CA LEU A 62 0.53 -12.59 3.81
C LEU A 62 2.04 -12.64 3.66
N LEU A 63 2.74 -11.58 4.07
CA LEU A 63 4.18 -11.51 3.91
C LEU A 63 4.92 -12.47 4.86
N MET A 64 4.42 -12.63 6.10
CA MET A 64 5.10 -13.42 7.14
C MET A 64 4.24 -14.54 7.73
N GLY A 65 2.92 -14.35 7.82
CA GLY A 65 1.99 -15.31 8.44
C GLY A 65 1.68 -16.50 7.54
N LEU A 66 1.24 -16.26 6.30
CA LEU A 66 0.93 -17.33 5.34
C LEU A 66 2.13 -18.24 5.03
N PRO A 67 3.34 -17.73 4.70
CA PRO A 67 4.51 -18.58 4.51
C PRO A 67 4.98 -19.26 5.81
N GLY A 68 4.77 -18.62 6.97
CA GLY A 68 5.06 -19.22 8.27
C GLY A 68 4.18 -20.43 8.59
N VAL A 69 2.88 -20.34 8.29
CA VAL A 69 1.95 -21.46 8.43
C VAL A 69 2.24 -22.55 7.38
N ALA A 70 2.55 -22.19 6.14
CA ALA A 70 2.93 -23.14 5.11
C ALA A 70 4.19 -23.94 5.53
N TYR A 71 5.22 -23.24 6.03
CA TYR A 71 6.43 -23.86 6.57
C TYR A 71 6.12 -24.80 7.75
N TRP A 72 5.23 -24.41 8.66
CA TRP A 72 4.82 -25.26 9.79
C TRP A 72 4.04 -26.50 9.36
N CYS A 73 3.13 -26.35 8.39
CA CYS A 73 2.31 -27.44 7.86
C CYS A 73 3.09 -28.39 6.91
N GLY A 74 4.36 -28.07 6.60
CA GLY A 74 5.22 -28.90 5.76
C GLY A 74 4.86 -28.86 4.27
N TRP A 75 4.28 -27.75 3.81
CA TRP A 75 3.95 -27.49 2.40
C TRP A 75 5.12 -26.84 1.66
#